data_AF-A0AAD0AK55-F1
#
_entry.id   AF-A0AAD0AK55-F1
#
_cell.length_a   1.000
_cell.length_b   1.000
_cell.length_c   1.000
_cell.angle_alpha   90.00
_cell.angle_beta   90.00
_cell.angle_gamma   90.00
#
_symmetry.space_group_name_H-M   'P 1'
#
loop_
_entity.id
_entity.type
_entity.pdbx_description
1 polymer ?
#
loop_
_entity_poly.entity_id
_entity_poly.type
_entity_poly.pdbx_seq_one_letter_code
_entity_poly.pdbx_strand_id
1 'polypeptide(L)'
;MKRLALLLGSLLVVSSVAAAKEVMPAPTPEPEKVIEYVEKPVIVYKDREVKPAWKPNGSVDLRYSWYGETENKNPGEDTDGDWARGRSNSGRLQTTININFTEKQNLNIRSRTYNAFRDTESKRAGISSDNLRIRHHYNFGKLGDSKVTATSRLEYNQTKGDEGLKQAKASVFFDFADYFPSNEYFKVETFGLRPGYAHRWYKHNSGVEGQSFSAGTANRYTLDFESSYKLPLGFSADLNLYSGYDRHRKSFRVGNDGETKKGQFFGAMELYLNQKTVLYKKDNLELDFLFYSGYDSYEFRQYKVFSNGDKVMLPGGKKSVSKYTDKRSYSLYMLPNVQLNYKATDFVKLYVGAGAEYRNWAVDTESNAKNWRWQPTAWAGMKVSF
;
A
#
# COMPACT_ATOMS: atom_id res chain seq x y z
N MET A 1 -0.54 24.17 -27.70
CA MET A 1 -0.25 25.34 -26.84
C MET A 1 0.69 24.87 -25.74
N LYS A 2 2.00 25.00 -25.93
CA LYS A 2 2.89 26.05 -25.38
C LYS A 2 2.82 26.20 -23.85
N ARG A 3 4.00 25.97 -23.23
CA ARG A 3 4.51 26.35 -21.89
C ARG A 3 4.19 25.41 -20.72
N LEU A 4 5.20 24.59 -20.36
CA LEU A 4 5.68 24.44 -18.98
C LEU A 4 7.07 23.79 -19.03
N ALA A 5 8.08 24.64 -18.98
CA ALA A 5 9.48 24.29 -18.76
C ALA A 5 9.94 25.02 -17.48
N LEU A 6 10.98 24.48 -16.85
CA LEU A 6 11.72 24.93 -15.66
C LEU A 6 11.10 24.60 -14.29
N LEU A 7 11.68 23.60 -13.63
CA LEU A 7 12.40 23.78 -12.36
C LEU A 7 12.93 22.40 -11.91
N LEU A 8 14.18 22.06 -12.24
CA LEU A 8 14.97 21.00 -11.57
C LEU A 8 16.46 21.00 -11.97
N GLY A 9 16.97 22.11 -12.54
CA GLY A 9 18.38 22.23 -12.92
C GLY A 9 19.04 23.40 -12.20
N SER A 10 19.56 23.16 -10.99
CA SER A 10 20.65 23.94 -10.37
C SER A 10 20.88 23.50 -8.91
N LEU A 11 21.71 22.49 -8.69
CA LEU A 11 22.63 22.45 -7.54
C LEU A 11 23.56 21.25 -7.67
N LEU A 12 24.82 21.49 -8.06
CA LEU A 12 26.00 20.77 -7.55
C LEU A 12 27.24 21.35 -8.22
N VAL A 13 27.88 22.27 -7.49
CA VAL A 13 29.18 22.86 -7.79
C VAL A 13 30.11 22.51 -6.63
N VAL A 14 31.22 21.82 -6.98
CA VAL A 14 32.56 21.82 -6.35
C VAL A 14 32.76 21.21 -4.95
N SER A 15 33.55 20.13 -4.89
CA SER A 15 34.89 20.16 -4.25
C SER A 15 35.67 18.85 -4.52
N SER A 16 36.76 18.95 -5.28
CA SER A 16 37.88 18.00 -5.39
C SER A 16 38.84 18.11 -4.18
N VAL A 17 39.59 17.06 -3.81
CA VAL A 17 41.06 17.05 -3.56
C VAL A 17 41.58 15.59 -3.49
N ALA A 18 42.74 15.36 -4.09
CA ALA A 18 43.49 14.11 -4.25
C ALA A 18 44.52 13.84 -3.12
N ALA A 19 45.05 12.61 -3.02
CA ALA A 19 46.47 12.33 -2.76
C ALA A 19 46.82 10.84 -2.95
N ALA A 20 47.97 10.59 -3.58
CA ALA A 20 48.57 9.29 -3.90
C ALA A 20 49.71 8.92 -2.94
N LYS A 21 50.06 7.62 -2.81
CA LYS A 21 51.46 7.13 -2.80
C LYS A 21 51.59 5.60 -2.84
N GLU A 22 52.58 5.15 -3.60
CA GLU A 22 53.03 3.77 -3.85
C GLU A 22 54.03 3.25 -2.79
N VAL A 23 54.30 1.93 -2.79
CA VAL A 23 55.63 1.25 -2.96
C VAL A 23 55.69 -0.14 -2.24
N MET A 24 56.21 -1.15 -2.94
CA MET A 24 56.44 -2.57 -2.54
C MET A 24 57.66 -2.78 -1.59
N PRO A 25 57.84 -3.99 -1.01
CA PRO A 25 58.84 -4.92 -1.59
C PRO A 25 58.53 -6.44 -1.43
N ALA A 26 59.27 -7.28 -2.18
CA ALA A 26 59.55 -8.73 -1.97
C ALA A 26 61.09 -8.91 -2.12
N PRO A 27 61.82 -9.95 -1.60
CA PRO A 27 61.45 -11.38 -1.54
C PRO A 27 61.93 -12.18 -0.30
N THR A 28 61.60 -13.49 -0.30
CA THR A 28 61.81 -14.56 0.71
C THR A 28 63.27 -15.04 0.85
N PRO A 29 63.62 -15.66 2.00
CA PRO A 29 64.31 -16.96 1.99
C PRO A 29 63.69 -18.01 2.96
N GLU A 30 63.83 -19.29 2.58
CA GLU A 30 63.38 -20.52 3.24
C GLU A 30 64.60 -21.24 3.90
N PRO A 31 64.47 -22.41 4.56
CA PRO A 31 64.09 -22.68 5.96
C PRO A 31 65.25 -23.22 6.85
N GLU A 32 65.15 -23.09 8.18
CA GLU A 32 65.90 -23.96 9.12
C GLU A 32 64.95 -24.69 10.09
N LYS A 33 65.26 -25.98 10.28
CA LYS A 33 64.46 -27.02 10.94
C LYS A 33 64.54 -26.97 12.48
N VAL A 34 63.36 -27.13 13.09
CA VAL A 34 63.02 -28.02 14.22
C VAL A 34 63.78 -27.83 15.53
N ILE A 35 63.08 -27.28 16.53
CA ILE A 35 63.07 -27.87 17.88
C ILE A 35 61.60 -28.11 18.25
N GLU A 36 61.31 -29.39 18.46
CA GLU A 36 60.04 -29.96 18.84
C GLU A 36 59.74 -29.63 20.31
N TYR A 37 58.72 -28.82 20.55
CA TYR A 37 58.03 -28.78 21.84
C TYR A 37 56.58 -29.19 21.61
N VAL A 38 56.24 -30.37 22.11
CA VAL A 38 54.88 -30.90 22.15
C VAL A 38 54.11 -30.13 23.23
N GLU A 39 53.64 -28.93 22.89
CA GLU A 39 52.57 -28.29 23.64
C GLU A 39 51.24 -28.80 23.11
N LYS A 40 50.55 -29.56 23.96
CA LYS A 40 49.15 -29.96 23.75
C LYS A 40 48.38 -28.73 23.27
N PRO A 41 47.63 -28.77 22.16
CA PRO A 41 46.78 -27.65 21.81
C PRO A 41 45.75 -27.50 22.92
N VAL A 42 45.93 -26.49 23.76
CA VAL A 42 44.85 -25.94 24.55
C VAL A 42 43.90 -25.36 23.51
N ILE A 43 42.86 -26.13 23.21
CA ILE A 43 41.74 -25.65 22.42
C ILE A 43 41.09 -24.57 23.27
N VAL A 44 41.58 -23.33 23.15
CA VAL A 44 40.79 -22.18 23.50
C VAL A 44 39.64 -22.22 22.51
N TYR A 45 38.48 -22.65 23.00
CA TYR A 45 37.23 -22.37 22.31
C TYR A 45 37.18 -20.85 22.18
N LYS A 46 37.64 -20.30 21.05
CA LYS A 46 37.10 -19.03 20.56
C LYS A 46 35.62 -19.28 20.60
N ASP A 47 34.91 -18.62 21.51
CA ASP A 47 33.47 -18.54 21.48
C ASP A 47 33.12 -18.18 20.05
N ARG A 48 32.70 -19.20 19.30
CA ARG A 48 32.13 -19.03 17.98
C ARG A 48 30.99 -18.07 18.29
N GLU A 49 31.01 -16.85 17.76
CA GLU A 49 29.84 -15.99 17.77
C GLU A 49 28.73 -16.80 17.11
N VAL A 50 27.98 -17.54 17.92
CA VAL A 50 26.80 -18.26 17.50
C VAL A 50 25.85 -17.13 17.22
N LYS A 51 25.72 -16.77 15.94
CA LYS A 51 24.64 -15.88 15.49
C LYS A 51 23.40 -16.34 16.25
N PRO A 52 22.78 -15.47 17.06
CA PRO A 52 21.71 -15.89 17.94
C PRO A 52 20.69 -16.65 17.10
N ALA A 53 20.36 -17.87 17.51
CA ALA A 53 19.43 -18.71 16.78
C ALA A 53 18.15 -17.90 16.53
N TRP A 54 17.69 -17.89 15.28
CA TRP A 54 16.53 -17.10 14.88
C TRP A 54 15.33 -17.41 15.79
N LYS A 55 14.65 -16.36 16.24
CA LYS A 55 13.46 -16.45 17.08
C LYS A 55 12.26 -15.84 16.35
N PRO A 56 11.08 -16.49 16.41
CA PRO A 56 9.84 -15.86 16.01
C PRO A 56 9.68 -14.52 16.68
N ASN A 57 9.33 -13.54 15.86
CA ASN A 57 9.08 -12.18 16.30
C ASN A 57 7.91 -11.62 15.52
N GLY A 58 7.33 -10.55 16.04
CA GLY A 58 6.14 -10.00 15.43
C GLY A 58 5.70 -8.69 16.06
N SER A 59 4.53 -8.26 15.64
CA SER A 59 3.85 -7.14 16.28
C SER A 59 2.33 -7.21 16.13
N VAL A 60 1.65 -6.63 17.10
CA VAL A 60 0.22 -6.34 17.07
C VAL A 60 0.05 -4.83 17.13
N ASP A 61 -0.59 -4.26 16.12
CA ASP A 61 -0.92 -2.85 16.03
C ASP A 61 -2.44 -2.68 16.08
N LEU A 62 -2.91 -1.85 17.01
CA LEU A 62 -4.30 -1.44 17.15
C LEU A 62 -4.39 0.06 16.91
N ARG A 63 -5.13 0.46 15.87
CA ARG A 63 -5.34 1.85 15.50
C ARG A 63 -6.81 2.19 15.38
N TYR A 64 -7.25 3.21 16.10
CA TYR A 64 -8.52 3.87 15.84
C TYR A 64 -8.29 5.11 14.97
N SER A 65 -9.07 5.28 13.91
CA SER A 65 -9.04 6.48 13.04
C SER A 65 -10.42 7.10 12.98
N TRP A 66 -10.51 8.40 13.20
CA TRP A 66 -11.70 9.22 13.02
C TRP A 66 -11.59 10.02 11.72
N TYR A 67 -12.70 10.08 10.99
CA TYR A 67 -12.89 10.90 9.79
C TYR A 67 -14.01 11.88 10.09
N GLY A 68 -13.67 13.17 10.19
CA GLY A 68 -14.63 14.21 10.48
C GLY A 68 -15.47 14.59 9.27
N GLU A 69 -16.31 15.60 9.48
CA GLU A 69 -17.12 16.18 8.42
C GLU A 69 -16.25 17.05 7.51
N THR A 70 -16.43 16.89 6.21
CA THR A 70 -15.74 17.70 5.22
C THR A 70 -16.30 19.12 5.29
N GLU A 71 -15.46 20.08 5.69
CA GLU A 71 -15.81 21.51 5.79
C GLU A 71 -17.10 21.79 6.59
N ASN A 72 -17.34 21.03 7.67
CA ASN A 72 -18.51 21.13 8.56
C ASN A 72 -19.86 20.97 7.84
N LYS A 73 -19.90 20.12 6.81
CA LYS A 73 -21.14 19.75 6.11
C LYS A 73 -21.55 18.31 6.45
N ASN A 74 -22.83 18.14 6.80
CA ASN A 74 -23.50 16.85 7.08
C ASN A 74 -24.16 16.20 5.84
N PRO A 75 -23.86 14.94 5.41
CA PRO A 75 -24.27 14.36 4.11
C PRO A 75 -25.75 14.46 3.69
N GLY A 76 -26.63 14.89 4.59
CA GLY A 76 -28.02 15.26 4.31
C GLY A 76 -28.22 16.67 3.72
N GLU A 77 -27.26 17.57 3.87
CA GLU A 77 -27.23 18.92 3.27
C GLU A 77 -26.72 18.89 1.81
N ASP A 78 -26.41 17.69 1.28
CA ASP A 78 -25.94 17.43 -0.10
C ASP A 78 -27.07 17.34 -1.09
N THR A 79 -27.68 18.48 -1.34
CA THR A 79 -28.77 18.57 -2.32
C THR A 79 -28.27 18.57 -3.77
N ASP A 80 -27.04 19.01 -4.01
CA ASP A 80 -26.39 19.13 -5.34
C ASP A 80 -25.44 17.95 -5.65
N GLY A 81 -25.11 17.12 -4.66
CA GLY A 81 -24.28 15.93 -4.82
C GLY A 81 -22.81 16.27 -5.07
N ASP A 82 -22.37 17.45 -4.62
CA ASP A 82 -21.13 18.12 -5.02
C ASP A 82 -20.05 18.11 -3.93
N TRP A 83 -20.37 17.59 -2.75
CA TRP A 83 -19.45 17.49 -1.63
C TRP A 83 -19.24 16.04 -1.20
N ALA A 84 -18.54 15.84 -0.08
CA ALA A 84 -17.97 14.57 0.35
C ALA A 84 -18.84 13.31 0.13
N ARG A 85 -18.62 12.65 -1.00
CA ARG A 85 -19.14 11.30 -1.26
C ARG A 85 -18.24 10.29 -0.55
N GLY A 86 -18.64 9.84 0.64
CA GLY A 86 -17.92 8.76 1.31
C GLY A 86 -18.04 8.78 2.81
N ARG A 87 -16.92 8.45 3.48
CA ARG A 87 -16.83 8.44 4.94
C ARG A 87 -16.94 9.86 5.47
N SER A 88 -17.99 10.16 6.22
CA SER A 88 -18.14 11.43 6.93
C SER A 88 -18.71 11.13 8.31
N ASN A 89 -18.13 11.78 9.32
CA ASN A 89 -18.42 11.54 10.73
C ASN A 89 -18.40 10.04 11.08
N SER A 90 -17.26 9.40 10.83
CA SER A 90 -17.13 7.95 10.97
C SER A 90 -15.81 7.56 11.63
N GLY A 91 -15.81 6.37 12.22
CA GLY A 91 -14.67 5.73 12.84
C GLY A 91 -14.24 4.48 12.10
N ARG A 92 -12.96 4.15 12.23
CA ARG A 92 -12.39 2.87 11.79
C ARG A 92 -11.46 2.33 12.87
N LEU A 93 -11.79 1.15 13.38
CA LEU A 93 -10.86 0.33 14.14
C LEU A 93 -10.07 -0.57 13.18
N GLN A 94 -8.75 -0.55 13.25
CA GLN A 94 -7.87 -1.44 12.50
C GLN A 94 -6.99 -2.23 13.46
N THR A 95 -7.02 -3.55 13.34
CA THR A 95 -6.11 -4.47 14.03
C THR A 95 -5.19 -5.10 13.00
N THR A 96 -3.88 -4.93 13.15
CA THR A 96 -2.87 -5.52 12.27
C THR A 96 -1.95 -6.42 13.09
N ILE A 97 -1.91 -7.69 12.73
CA ILE A 97 -1.01 -8.67 13.32
C ILE A 97 0.03 -9.01 12.25
N ASN A 98 1.31 -8.96 12.63
CA ASN A 98 2.43 -9.33 11.79
C ASN A 98 3.27 -10.35 12.55
N ILE A 99 3.49 -11.53 11.98
CA ILE A 99 4.25 -12.62 12.60
C ILE A 99 5.28 -13.12 11.60
N ASN A 100 6.54 -13.14 12.01
CA ASN A 100 7.62 -13.83 11.30
C ASN A 100 7.76 -15.23 11.89
N PHE A 101 7.40 -16.26 11.12
CA PHE A 101 7.53 -17.67 11.54
C PHE A 101 8.91 -18.26 11.31
N THR A 102 9.64 -17.69 10.35
CA THR A 102 11.06 -17.94 10.06
C THR A 102 11.67 -16.65 9.49
N GLU A 103 12.97 -16.64 9.21
CA GLU A 103 13.62 -15.55 8.47
C GLU A 103 12.99 -15.28 7.09
N LYS A 104 12.34 -16.29 6.51
CA LYS A 104 11.79 -16.25 5.15
C LYS A 104 10.27 -16.20 5.10
N GLN A 105 9.58 -16.43 6.22
CA GLN A 105 8.11 -16.53 6.26
C GLN A 105 7.47 -15.47 7.13
N ASN A 106 6.50 -14.77 6.55
CA ASN A 106 5.71 -13.75 7.23
C ASN A 106 4.21 -14.00 7.06
N LEU A 107 3.44 -13.78 8.13
CA LEU A 107 1.98 -13.72 8.09
C LEU A 107 1.52 -12.34 8.57
N ASN A 108 0.74 -11.68 7.72
CA ASN A 108 0.08 -10.42 8.02
C ASN A 108 -1.44 -10.59 8.00
N ILE A 109 -2.07 -10.37 9.15
CA ILE A 109 -3.53 -10.34 9.29
C ILE A 109 -3.94 -8.89 9.54
N ARG A 110 -4.93 -8.40 8.81
CA ARG A 110 -5.52 -7.08 9.01
C ARG A 110 -7.03 -7.19 9.07
N SER A 111 -7.62 -6.78 10.18
CA SER A 111 -9.05 -6.55 10.30
C SER A 111 -9.34 -5.05 10.35
N ARG A 112 -10.39 -4.61 9.68
CA ARG A 112 -10.92 -3.24 9.72
C ARG A 112 -12.43 -3.30 9.96
N THR A 113 -12.86 -2.64 11.03
CA THR A 113 -14.28 -2.46 11.36
C THR A 113 -14.61 -0.99 11.33
N TYR A 114 -15.72 -0.63 10.70
CA TYR A 114 -16.15 0.76 10.56
C TYR A 114 -17.42 1.03 11.37
N ASN A 115 -17.48 2.20 11.99
CA ASN A 115 -18.66 2.67 12.73
C ASN A 115 -19.03 4.08 12.27
N ALA A 116 -20.33 4.39 12.25
CA ALA A 116 -20.79 5.77 12.11
C ALA A 116 -20.91 6.40 13.49
N PHE A 117 -20.63 7.69 13.55
CA PHE A 117 -21.12 8.54 14.62
C PHE A 117 -22.37 9.24 14.08
N ARG A 118 -23.55 8.81 14.57
CA ARG A 118 -24.82 9.43 14.20
C ARG A 118 -25.20 10.38 15.32
N ASP A 119 -25.37 11.66 15.00
CA ASP A 119 -26.17 12.58 15.80
C ASP A 119 -27.60 12.63 15.27
N THR A 120 -28.56 12.88 16.17
CA THR A 120 -29.98 13.13 15.96
C THR A 120 -30.28 14.17 14.88
N GLU A 121 -29.37 15.13 14.66
CA GLU A 121 -29.48 16.15 13.59
C GLU A 121 -28.82 15.71 12.27
N SER A 122 -27.73 14.93 12.34
CA SER A 122 -27.00 14.41 11.17
C SER A 122 -27.74 13.21 10.55
N LYS A 123 -28.71 13.49 9.66
CA LYS A 123 -29.58 12.44 9.09
C LYS A 123 -28.84 11.33 8.30
N ARG A 124 -27.53 11.45 8.02
CA ARG A 124 -26.71 10.43 7.32
C ARG A 124 -25.22 10.51 7.70
N ALA A 125 -24.68 9.42 8.24
CA ALA A 125 -23.24 9.18 8.32
C ALA A 125 -22.82 8.21 7.21
N GLY A 126 -21.71 8.48 6.53
CA GLY A 126 -21.17 7.59 5.51
C GLY A 126 -20.17 6.61 6.10
N ILE A 127 -20.35 5.31 5.85
CA ILE A 127 -19.52 4.25 6.46
C ILE A 127 -19.02 3.34 5.34
N SER A 128 -17.76 2.91 5.42
CA SER A 128 -17.22 1.85 4.56
C SER A 128 -17.63 0.46 5.05
N SER A 129 -17.48 -0.55 4.20
CA SER A 129 -17.68 -1.94 4.63
C SER A 129 -16.47 -2.48 5.39
N ASP A 130 -16.74 -3.35 6.36
CA ASP A 130 -15.70 -4.09 7.08
C ASP A 130 -14.83 -4.92 6.13
N ASN A 131 -13.56 -5.08 6.50
CA ASN A 131 -12.56 -5.75 5.68
C ASN A 131 -11.67 -6.67 6.52
N LEU A 132 -11.52 -7.91 6.07
CA LEU A 132 -10.53 -8.86 6.58
C LEU A 132 -9.53 -9.17 5.47
N ARG A 133 -8.24 -9.11 5.78
CA ARG A 133 -7.18 -9.49 4.88
C ARG A 133 -6.17 -10.36 5.60
N ILE A 134 -5.80 -11.48 4.98
CA ILE A 134 -4.75 -12.38 5.43
C ILE A 134 -3.74 -12.47 4.30
N ARG A 135 -2.46 -12.24 4.59
CA ARG A 135 -1.36 -12.37 3.63
C ARG A 135 -0.28 -13.24 4.22
N HIS A 136 0.12 -14.26 3.48
CA HIS A 136 1.30 -15.05 3.78
C HIS A 136 2.36 -14.80 2.70
N HIS A 137 3.59 -14.57 3.12
CA HIS A 137 4.73 -14.36 2.23
C HIS A 137 5.82 -15.38 2.52
N TYR A 138 6.42 -15.89 1.44
CA TYR A 138 7.63 -16.71 1.52
C TYR A 138 8.69 -16.11 0.61
N ASN A 139 9.82 -15.70 1.21
CA ASN A 139 10.99 -15.19 0.50
C ASN A 139 11.89 -16.37 0.08
N PHE A 140 11.97 -16.62 -1.23
CA PHE A 140 12.84 -17.65 -1.78
C PHE A 140 14.32 -17.26 -1.75
N GLY A 141 14.62 -15.97 -1.58
CA GLY A 141 15.97 -15.42 -1.71
C GLY A 141 16.31 -15.11 -3.16
N LYS A 142 17.61 -15.13 -3.48
CA LYS A 142 18.12 -14.91 -4.84
C LYS A 142 17.87 -16.13 -5.72
N LEU A 143 17.54 -15.89 -6.98
CA LEU A 143 17.32 -16.94 -7.98
C LEU A 143 18.65 -17.34 -8.63
N GLY A 144 19.20 -18.48 -8.21
CA GLY A 144 20.53 -18.93 -8.66
C GLY A 144 21.60 -17.87 -8.39
N ASP A 145 22.46 -17.62 -9.36
CA ASP A 145 23.53 -16.63 -9.28
C ASP A 145 23.09 -15.21 -9.67
N SER A 146 21.80 -15.00 -9.93
CA SER A 146 21.27 -13.67 -10.30
C SER A 146 21.15 -12.74 -9.09
N LYS A 147 20.99 -11.44 -9.35
CA LYS A 147 20.61 -10.47 -8.31
C LYS A 147 19.09 -10.38 -8.12
N VAL A 148 18.31 -11.23 -8.80
CA VAL A 148 16.85 -11.21 -8.72
C VAL A 148 16.42 -11.94 -7.45
N THR A 149 15.62 -11.28 -6.61
CA THR A 149 14.98 -11.93 -5.47
C THR A 149 13.56 -12.34 -5.80
N ALA A 150 13.12 -13.50 -5.29
CA ALA A 150 11.76 -13.97 -5.50
C ALA A 150 11.00 -14.08 -4.17
N THR A 151 9.79 -13.51 -4.13
CA THR A 151 8.92 -13.59 -2.95
C THR A 151 7.49 -13.95 -3.36
N SER A 152 6.98 -15.07 -2.85
CA SER A 152 5.57 -15.42 -3.02
C SER A 152 4.67 -14.63 -2.08
N ARG A 153 3.42 -14.44 -2.49
CA ARG A 153 2.34 -13.89 -1.68
C ARG A 153 1.07 -14.68 -1.94
N LEU A 154 0.54 -15.29 -0.88
CA LEU A 154 -0.83 -15.79 -0.80
C LEU A 154 -1.65 -14.75 -0.06
N GLU A 155 -2.80 -14.37 -0.60
CA GLU A 155 -3.69 -13.39 0.00
C GLU A 155 -5.12 -13.92 0.01
N TYR A 156 -5.79 -13.86 1.15
CA TYR A 156 -7.23 -13.88 1.25
C TYR A 156 -7.72 -12.48 1.64
N ASN A 157 -8.71 -11.96 0.92
CA ASN A 157 -9.30 -10.67 1.19
C ASN A 157 -10.82 -10.77 1.11
N GLN A 158 -11.50 -10.24 2.12
CA GLN A 158 -12.95 -10.25 2.25
C GLN A 158 -13.43 -8.85 2.62
N THR A 159 -14.43 -8.36 1.91
CA THR A 159 -15.07 -7.08 2.19
C THR A 159 -16.57 -7.31 2.39
N LYS A 160 -17.18 -6.59 3.34
CA LYS A 160 -18.63 -6.68 3.65
C LYS A 160 -19.08 -8.09 4.07
N GLY A 161 -18.25 -8.77 4.86
CA GLY A 161 -18.60 -10.08 5.43
C GLY A 161 -19.01 -11.12 4.38
N ASP A 162 -20.04 -11.90 4.69
CA ASP A 162 -20.55 -12.95 3.80
C ASP A 162 -21.36 -12.43 2.62
N GLU A 163 -21.90 -11.21 2.73
CA GLU A 163 -22.67 -10.61 1.66
C GLU A 163 -21.82 -9.98 0.54
N GLY A 164 -20.52 -9.83 0.79
CA GLY A 164 -19.64 -9.09 -0.10
C GLY A 164 -18.70 -9.93 -0.95
N LEU A 165 -17.65 -9.25 -1.43
CA LEU A 165 -16.65 -9.82 -2.31
C LEU A 165 -15.56 -10.49 -1.48
N LYS A 166 -15.23 -11.72 -1.86
CA LYS A 166 -14.13 -12.52 -1.33
C LYS A 166 -13.16 -12.82 -2.46
N GLN A 167 -11.88 -12.86 -2.15
CA GLN A 167 -10.82 -13.12 -3.11
C GLN A 167 -9.70 -13.94 -2.47
N ALA A 168 -9.26 -14.98 -3.16
CA ALA A 168 -8.02 -15.70 -2.87
C ALA A 168 -7.04 -15.46 -4.03
N LYS A 169 -5.88 -14.85 -3.76
CA LYS A 169 -4.83 -14.52 -4.73
C LYS A 169 -3.55 -15.28 -4.37
N ALA A 170 -2.90 -15.84 -5.39
CA ALA A 170 -1.53 -16.33 -5.32
C ALA A 170 -0.68 -15.55 -6.33
N SER A 171 0.54 -15.20 -5.95
CA SER A 171 1.46 -14.45 -6.81
C SER A 171 2.90 -14.64 -6.39
N VAL A 172 3.82 -14.41 -7.31
CA VAL A 172 5.26 -14.37 -7.05
C VAL A 172 5.80 -13.05 -7.57
N PHE A 173 6.54 -12.33 -6.75
CA PHE A 173 7.21 -11.10 -7.12
C PHE A 173 8.66 -11.40 -7.42
N PHE A 174 9.13 -10.93 -8.57
CA PHE A 174 10.52 -10.96 -8.99
C PHE A 174 11.06 -9.55 -8.89
N ASP A 175 11.96 -9.32 -7.94
CA ASP A 175 12.53 -8.01 -7.66
C ASP A 175 13.93 -7.88 -8.28
N PHE A 176 14.11 -6.83 -9.05
CA PHE A 176 15.32 -6.48 -9.78
C PHE A 176 16.01 -5.25 -9.18
N ALA A 177 15.57 -4.73 -8.03
CA ALA A 177 16.14 -3.54 -7.39
C ALA A 177 17.67 -3.59 -7.23
N ASP A 178 18.24 -4.75 -6.91
CA ASP A 178 19.69 -4.96 -6.75
C ASP A 178 20.53 -4.74 -8.03
N TYR A 179 19.89 -4.62 -9.21
CA TYR A 179 20.57 -4.24 -10.44
C TYR A 179 20.77 -2.72 -10.58
N PHE A 180 20.06 -1.92 -9.79
CA PHE A 180 20.17 -0.46 -9.83
C PHE A 180 21.23 0.04 -8.83
N PRO A 181 22.03 1.05 -9.21
CA PRO A 181 22.94 1.69 -8.28
C PRO A 181 22.13 2.35 -7.16
N SER A 182 22.63 2.22 -5.93
CA SER A 182 22.06 2.85 -4.75
C SER A 182 23.07 3.81 -4.14
N ASN A 183 22.64 5.02 -3.78
CA ASN A 183 23.43 5.98 -3.02
C ASN A 183 22.59 6.56 -1.87
N GLU A 184 23.15 7.49 -1.10
CA GLU A 184 22.47 8.07 0.07
C GLU A 184 21.25 8.94 -0.30
N TYR A 185 21.22 9.49 -1.52
CA TYR A 185 20.19 10.41 -2.01
C TYR A 185 19.08 9.70 -2.80
N PHE A 186 19.43 8.61 -3.48
CA PHE A 186 18.52 7.86 -4.32
C PHE A 186 18.80 6.36 -4.18
N LYS A 187 17.77 5.62 -3.82
CA LYS A 187 17.80 4.16 -3.78
C LYS A 187 16.51 3.60 -4.34
N VAL A 188 16.65 2.64 -5.25
CA VAL A 188 15.54 1.78 -5.66
C VAL A 188 15.37 0.72 -4.58
N GLU A 189 14.23 0.73 -3.89
CA GLU A 189 13.94 -0.21 -2.80
C GLU A 189 13.27 -1.48 -3.34
N THR A 190 12.37 -1.33 -4.31
CA THR A 190 11.79 -2.43 -5.08
C THR A 190 11.65 -2.02 -6.53
N PHE A 191 11.84 -2.96 -7.44
CA PHE A 191 11.56 -2.76 -8.86
C PHE A 191 11.33 -4.11 -9.52
N GLY A 192 10.09 -4.42 -9.87
CA GLY A 192 9.83 -5.76 -10.37
C GLY A 192 8.45 -6.06 -10.88
N LEU A 193 8.29 -7.32 -11.29
CA LEU A 193 7.05 -7.85 -11.84
C LEU A 193 6.47 -8.93 -10.93
N ARG A 194 5.15 -8.92 -10.79
CA ARG A 194 4.37 -9.86 -10.00
C ARG A 194 3.28 -10.50 -10.87
N PRO A 195 3.57 -11.59 -11.57
CA PRO A 195 2.51 -12.45 -12.09
C PRO A 195 1.65 -12.97 -10.94
N GLY A 196 0.34 -13.05 -11.18
CA GLY A 196 -0.61 -13.51 -10.17
C GLY A 196 -1.87 -14.10 -10.76
N TYR A 197 -2.51 -14.92 -9.93
CA TYR A 197 -3.83 -15.49 -10.18
C TYR A 197 -4.71 -15.23 -8.97
N ALA A 198 -5.96 -14.86 -9.19
CA ALA A 198 -6.94 -14.78 -8.13
C ALA A 198 -8.28 -15.40 -8.51
N HIS A 199 -8.85 -16.15 -7.58
CA HIS A 199 -10.25 -16.55 -7.63
C HIS A 199 -11.07 -15.56 -6.80
N ARG A 200 -12.14 -15.02 -7.40
CA ARG A 200 -13.02 -14.02 -6.81
C ARG A 200 -14.44 -14.56 -6.79
N TRP A 201 -15.14 -14.36 -5.69
CA TRP A 201 -16.55 -14.73 -5.57
C TRP A 201 -17.31 -13.72 -4.71
N TYR A 202 -18.56 -13.50 -5.08
CA TYR A 202 -19.47 -12.61 -4.38
C TYR A 202 -20.60 -13.42 -3.76
N LYS A 203 -20.85 -13.21 -2.46
CA LYS A 203 -21.81 -14.01 -1.70
C LYS A 203 -21.52 -15.51 -1.80
N HIS A 204 -22.58 -16.32 -1.77
CA HIS A 204 -22.53 -17.79 -1.87
C HIS A 204 -23.18 -18.29 -3.17
N ASN A 205 -23.00 -17.59 -4.30
CA ASN A 205 -23.56 -18.03 -5.57
C ASN A 205 -22.55 -18.00 -6.73
N SER A 206 -22.82 -18.82 -7.74
CA SER A 206 -21.99 -18.90 -8.95
C SER A 206 -22.28 -17.79 -9.98
N GLY A 207 -23.21 -16.89 -9.65
CA GLY A 207 -23.70 -15.82 -10.52
C GLY A 207 -24.89 -16.22 -11.39
N VAL A 208 -25.44 -15.22 -12.07
CA VAL A 208 -26.50 -15.35 -13.09
C VAL A 208 -26.08 -14.64 -14.37
N GLU A 209 -26.65 -15.00 -15.51
CA GLU A 209 -26.34 -14.32 -16.78
C GLU A 209 -26.83 -12.86 -16.75
N GLY A 210 -26.03 -11.94 -17.30
CA GLY A 210 -26.34 -10.52 -17.26
C GLY A 210 -26.29 -9.92 -15.86
N GLN A 211 -25.38 -10.38 -15.01
CA GLN A 211 -25.17 -9.83 -13.66
C GLN A 211 -24.29 -8.55 -13.68
N SER A 212 -24.21 -7.87 -12.53
CA SER A 212 -23.21 -6.80 -12.30
C SER A 212 -21.80 -7.36 -12.33
N PHE A 213 -20.81 -6.55 -12.68
CA PHE A 213 -19.42 -7.01 -12.78
C PHE A 213 -18.85 -7.53 -11.45
N SER A 214 -19.28 -7.00 -10.31
CA SER A 214 -18.81 -7.47 -9.01
C SER A 214 -19.47 -8.76 -8.52
N ALA A 215 -20.46 -9.30 -9.24
CA ALA A 215 -21.27 -10.43 -8.81
C ALA A 215 -20.75 -11.79 -9.33
N GLY A 216 -21.25 -12.87 -8.72
CA GLY A 216 -20.91 -14.25 -9.08
C GLY A 216 -19.43 -14.58 -8.87
N THR A 217 -18.92 -15.53 -9.66
CA THR A 217 -17.52 -15.95 -9.59
C THR A 217 -16.72 -15.54 -10.83
N ALA A 218 -15.45 -15.20 -10.61
CA ALA A 218 -14.51 -14.83 -11.65
C ALA A 218 -13.09 -15.26 -11.31
N ASN A 219 -12.32 -15.56 -12.34
CA ASN A 219 -10.88 -15.74 -12.25
C ASN A 219 -10.19 -14.50 -12.80
N ARG A 220 -9.13 -14.07 -12.13
CA ARG A 220 -8.35 -12.90 -12.50
C ARG A 220 -6.90 -13.32 -12.69
N TYR A 221 -6.34 -12.96 -13.84
CA TYR A 221 -4.93 -13.15 -14.18
C TYR A 221 -4.28 -11.77 -14.18
N THR A 222 -3.18 -11.62 -13.44
CA THR A 222 -2.52 -10.32 -13.27
C THR A 222 -1.05 -10.38 -13.63
N LEU A 223 -0.56 -9.27 -14.16
CA LEU A 223 0.86 -8.95 -14.24
C LEU A 223 1.01 -7.55 -13.66
N ASP A 224 1.40 -7.49 -12.39
CA ASP A 224 1.57 -6.23 -11.68
C ASP A 224 3.05 -5.81 -11.78
N PHE A 225 3.30 -4.53 -11.98
CA PHE A 225 4.61 -3.90 -11.82
C PHE A 225 4.60 -3.14 -10.50
N GLU A 226 5.58 -3.40 -9.65
CA GLU A 226 5.74 -2.73 -8.35
C GLU A 226 7.11 -2.06 -8.30
N SER A 227 7.14 -0.77 -7.94
CA SER A 227 8.39 -0.04 -7.74
C SER A 227 8.28 0.94 -6.59
N SER A 228 9.35 1.03 -5.80
CA SER A 228 9.48 1.95 -4.67
C SER A 228 10.87 2.56 -4.63
N TYR A 229 10.92 3.83 -4.26
CA TYR A 229 12.09 4.69 -4.33
C TYR A 229 12.25 5.45 -3.03
N LYS A 230 13.47 5.42 -2.48
CA LYS A 230 13.90 6.32 -1.42
C LYS A 230 14.56 7.53 -2.06
N LEU A 231 14.09 8.72 -1.69
CA LEU A 231 14.49 10.01 -2.25
C LEU A 231 15.14 10.88 -1.15
N PRO A 232 15.78 12.01 -1.50
CA PRO A 232 16.37 12.92 -0.52
C PRO A 232 15.33 13.54 0.41
N LEU A 233 15.79 14.17 1.49
CA LEU A 233 14.95 14.97 2.39
C LEU A 233 13.78 14.20 3.02
N GLY A 234 13.96 12.90 3.24
CA GLY A 234 12.96 12.03 3.86
C GLY A 234 11.78 11.70 2.95
N PHE A 235 11.87 11.98 1.64
CA PHE A 235 10.86 11.59 0.68
C PHE A 235 11.00 10.12 0.27
N SER A 236 9.87 9.50 -0.04
CA SER A 236 9.81 8.25 -0.78
C SER A 236 8.70 8.30 -1.82
N ALA A 237 8.85 7.53 -2.90
CA ALA A 237 7.86 7.44 -3.94
C ALA A 237 7.58 5.99 -4.30
N ASP A 238 6.33 5.67 -4.61
CA ASP A 238 5.90 4.35 -5.07
C ASP A 238 5.19 4.51 -6.40
N LEU A 239 5.57 3.75 -7.42
CA LEU A 239 4.85 3.67 -8.70
C LEU A 239 4.48 2.20 -8.94
N ASN A 240 3.20 1.90 -8.90
CA ASN A 240 2.68 0.56 -9.13
C ASN A 240 1.71 0.57 -10.31
N LEU A 241 1.89 -0.36 -11.24
CA LEU A 241 0.98 -0.57 -12.37
C LEU A 241 0.38 -1.95 -12.26
N TYR A 242 -0.94 -2.03 -12.22
CA TYR A 242 -1.68 -3.28 -12.18
C TYR A 242 -2.26 -3.52 -13.57
N SER A 243 -2.03 -4.70 -14.12
CA SER A 243 -2.66 -5.09 -15.38
C SER A 243 -3.22 -6.49 -15.26
N GLY A 244 -4.33 -6.76 -15.94
CA GLY A 244 -4.88 -8.10 -15.91
C GLY A 244 -6.10 -8.31 -16.75
N TYR A 245 -6.57 -9.55 -16.69
CA TYR A 245 -7.76 -10.02 -17.38
C TYR A 245 -8.68 -10.73 -16.40
N ASP A 246 -9.94 -10.30 -16.33
CA ASP A 246 -10.98 -10.99 -15.59
C ASP A 246 -11.75 -11.92 -16.53
N ARG A 247 -12.02 -13.14 -16.08
CA ARG A 247 -12.88 -14.13 -16.73
C ARG A 247 -13.97 -14.56 -15.77
N HIS A 248 -15.21 -14.13 -16.03
CA HIS A 248 -16.37 -14.51 -15.24
C HIS A 248 -16.91 -15.87 -15.66
N ARG A 249 -17.48 -16.61 -14.71
CA ARG A 249 -18.23 -17.85 -14.99
C ARG A 249 -19.51 -17.56 -15.76
N LYS A 250 -20.25 -16.53 -15.36
CA LYS A 250 -21.50 -16.04 -15.98
C LYS A 250 -21.27 -14.65 -16.58
N SER A 251 -21.97 -14.33 -17.67
CA SER A 251 -21.77 -13.04 -18.34
C SER A 251 -22.21 -11.88 -17.46
N PHE A 252 -21.48 -10.77 -17.53
CA PHE A 252 -21.83 -9.51 -16.89
C PHE A 252 -22.27 -8.48 -17.93
N ARG A 253 -23.15 -7.57 -17.54
CA ARG A 253 -23.64 -6.53 -18.45
C ARG A 253 -22.56 -5.46 -18.70
N VAL A 254 -22.50 -4.98 -19.93
CA VAL A 254 -21.64 -3.88 -20.36
C VAL A 254 -22.46 -2.85 -21.16
N GLY A 255 -22.10 -1.57 -21.02
CA GLY A 255 -22.74 -0.49 -21.78
C GLY A 255 -24.25 -0.34 -21.57
N ASN A 256 -24.90 0.44 -22.43
CA ASN A 256 -26.31 0.79 -22.27
C ASN A 256 -27.27 -0.19 -22.97
N ASP A 257 -26.78 -0.96 -23.94
CA ASP A 257 -27.63 -1.68 -24.91
C ASP A 257 -27.90 -3.14 -24.54
N GLY A 258 -27.84 -3.47 -23.24
CA GLY A 258 -28.09 -4.84 -22.75
C GLY A 258 -27.01 -5.87 -23.15
N GLU A 259 -25.91 -5.43 -23.76
CA GLU A 259 -24.78 -6.29 -24.10
C GLU A 259 -24.20 -6.97 -22.87
N THR A 260 -23.72 -8.20 -23.03
CA THR A 260 -23.00 -8.92 -21.98
C THR A 260 -21.66 -9.44 -22.46
N LYS A 261 -20.70 -9.50 -21.55
CA LYS A 261 -19.36 -10.05 -21.79
C LYS A 261 -19.02 -11.06 -20.71
N LYS A 262 -18.09 -11.95 -21.02
CA LYS A 262 -17.58 -12.96 -20.10
C LYS A 262 -16.17 -12.70 -19.60
N GLY A 263 -15.48 -11.72 -20.19
CA GLY A 263 -14.19 -11.28 -19.70
C GLY A 263 -13.81 -9.90 -20.20
N GLN A 264 -12.84 -9.29 -19.54
CA GLN A 264 -12.33 -7.97 -19.90
C GLN A 264 -10.91 -7.75 -19.39
N PHE A 265 -10.18 -6.92 -20.13
CA PHE A 265 -8.93 -6.34 -19.64
C PHE A 265 -9.19 -5.18 -18.67
N PHE A 266 -8.32 -5.07 -17.69
CA PHE A 266 -8.24 -3.92 -16.81
C PHE A 266 -6.78 -3.49 -16.61
N GLY A 267 -6.62 -2.21 -16.33
CA GLY A 267 -5.38 -1.62 -15.86
C GLY A 267 -5.65 -0.76 -14.63
N ALA A 268 -4.65 -0.54 -13.79
CA ALA A 268 -4.68 0.49 -12.78
C ALA A 268 -3.28 1.04 -12.54
N MET A 269 -3.18 2.30 -12.14
CA MET A 269 -1.92 2.92 -11.72
C MET A 269 -2.08 3.53 -10.33
N GLU A 270 -1.16 3.23 -9.44
CA GLU A 270 -1.01 3.90 -8.15
C GLU A 270 0.33 4.64 -8.14
N LEU A 271 0.30 5.90 -7.70
CA LEU A 271 1.48 6.72 -7.52
C LEU A 271 1.39 7.37 -6.14
N TYR A 272 2.35 7.09 -5.26
CA TYR A 272 2.42 7.71 -3.95
C TYR A 272 3.71 8.49 -3.80
N LEU A 273 3.63 9.61 -3.08
CA LEU A 273 4.75 10.42 -2.63
C LEU A 273 4.56 10.65 -1.14
N ASN A 274 5.49 10.13 -0.36
CA ASN A 274 5.46 10.22 1.09
C ASN A 274 6.65 11.03 1.58
N GLN A 275 6.51 11.69 2.72
CA GLN A 275 7.60 12.38 3.38
C GLN A 275 7.45 12.27 4.89
N LYS A 276 8.57 12.02 5.58
CA LYS A 276 8.65 12.08 7.03
C LYS A 276 9.76 13.04 7.44
N THR A 277 9.43 13.98 8.33
CA THR A 277 10.38 14.85 9.03
C THR A 277 10.18 14.71 10.53
N VAL A 278 11.26 14.42 11.26
CA VAL A 278 11.24 14.45 12.73
C VAL A 278 11.35 15.91 13.16
N LEU A 279 10.28 16.45 13.74
CA LEU A 279 10.23 17.84 14.23
C LEU A 279 10.86 17.99 15.61
N TYR A 280 10.68 16.98 16.47
CA TYR A 280 11.23 16.96 17.81
C TYR A 280 11.49 15.53 18.26
N LYS A 281 12.59 15.30 18.97
CA LYS A 281 12.91 14.01 19.56
C LYS A 281 13.64 14.19 20.88
N LYS A 282 13.10 13.58 21.93
CA LYS A 282 13.72 13.52 23.26
C LYS A 282 13.39 12.19 23.93
N ASP A 283 14.43 11.43 24.26
CA ASP A 283 14.31 10.12 24.90
C ASP A 283 13.30 9.21 24.21
N ASN A 284 12.18 8.91 24.88
CA ASN A 284 11.12 8.05 24.41
C ASN A 284 10.04 8.78 23.60
N LEU A 285 10.16 10.09 23.39
CA LEU A 285 9.18 10.93 22.72
C LEU A 285 9.69 11.42 21.35
N GLU A 286 8.89 11.25 20.30
CA GLU A 286 9.20 11.69 18.94
C GLU A 286 7.97 12.34 18.30
N LEU A 287 8.09 13.60 17.89
CA LEU A 287 7.07 14.33 17.13
C LEU A 287 7.47 14.38 15.65
N ASP A 288 6.60 13.84 14.81
CA ASP A 288 6.80 13.75 13.37
C ASP A 288 5.86 14.69 12.63
N PHE A 289 6.38 15.37 11.61
CA PHE A 289 5.60 15.81 10.47
C PHE A 289 5.60 14.71 9.41
N LEU A 290 4.42 14.36 8.94
CA LEU A 290 4.23 13.35 7.90
C LEU A 290 3.40 13.97 6.79
N PHE A 291 3.77 13.65 5.57
CA PHE A 291 3.03 14.06 4.39
C PHE A 291 2.82 12.84 3.50
N TYR A 292 1.56 12.52 3.23
CA TYR A 292 1.19 11.46 2.29
C TYR A 292 0.46 12.11 1.13
N SER A 293 0.89 11.84 -0.10
CA SER A 293 0.21 12.30 -1.30
C SER A 293 0.14 11.17 -2.28
N GLY A 294 -0.91 11.11 -3.09
CA GLY A 294 -0.94 10.12 -4.16
C GLY A 294 -2.21 10.07 -4.98
N TYR A 295 -2.08 9.31 -6.06
CA TYR A 295 -3.18 8.89 -6.90
C TYR A 295 -3.83 7.66 -6.27
N ASP A 296 -5.04 7.81 -5.75
CA ASP A 296 -5.93 6.67 -5.53
C ASP A 296 -6.29 6.12 -6.92
N SER A 297 -6.15 4.81 -7.09
CA SER A 297 -5.80 4.16 -8.36
C SER A 297 -6.45 4.77 -9.61
N TYR A 298 -5.64 5.18 -10.60
CA TYR A 298 -6.13 5.48 -11.94
C TYR A 298 -6.54 4.16 -12.60
N GLU A 299 -7.80 3.78 -12.49
CA GLU A 299 -8.31 2.53 -13.06
C GLU A 299 -8.69 2.72 -14.51
N PHE A 300 -8.37 1.74 -15.35
CA PHE A 300 -8.87 1.61 -16.71
C PHE A 300 -9.58 0.26 -16.86
N ARG A 301 -10.75 0.28 -17.48
CA ARG A 301 -11.49 -0.93 -17.87
C ARG A 301 -11.82 -0.90 -19.34
N GLN A 302 -11.75 -2.07 -19.97
CA GLN A 302 -12.10 -2.22 -21.39
C GLN A 302 -13.55 -1.79 -21.66
N TYR A 303 -14.47 -2.12 -20.74
CA TYR A 303 -15.90 -1.82 -20.87
C TYR A 303 -16.42 -0.96 -19.72
N LYS A 304 -17.44 -0.13 -20.00
CA LYS A 304 -18.29 0.44 -18.94
C LYS A 304 -19.13 -0.69 -18.35
N VAL A 305 -19.15 -0.80 -17.03
CA VAL A 305 -19.85 -1.87 -16.30
C VAL A 305 -20.91 -1.31 -15.38
N PHE A 306 -21.92 -2.13 -15.10
CA PHE A 306 -22.98 -1.80 -14.15
C PHE A 306 -22.47 -1.92 -12.72
N SER A 307 -22.64 -0.86 -11.93
CA SER A 307 -22.39 -0.88 -10.48
C SER A 307 -23.46 -1.72 -9.78
N ASN A 308 -23.08 -2.39 -8.70
CA ASN A 308 -24.00 -3.23 -7.94
C ASN A 308 -24.89 -2.36 -7.04
N GLY A 309 -26.14 -2.14 -7.44
CA GLY A 309 -27.17 -1.52 -6.58
C GLY A 309 -27.28 0.00 -6.63
N ASP A 310 -26.37 0.71 -7.32
CA ASP A 310 -26.51 2.14 -7.51
C ASP A 310 -27.53 2.42 -8.63
N LYS A 311 -28.66 3.03 -8.30
CA LYS A 311 -29.52 3.69 -9.28
C LYS A 311 -29.30 5.21 -9.17
N VAL A 312 -29.02 5.87 -10.28
CA VAL A 312 -28.96 7.33 -10.38
C VAL A 312 -30.35 7.85 -10.70
N MET A 313 -30.83 8.84 -9.94
CA MET A 313 -31.98 9.65 -10.33
C MET A 313 -31.51 10.68 -11.36
N LEU A 314 -32.17 10.75 -12.51
CA LEU A 314 -31.88 11.78 -13.50
C LEU A 314 -32.26 13.17 -12.95
N PRO A 315 -31.53 14.25 -13.29
CA PRO A 315 -31.96 15.61 -12.95
C PRO A 315 -33.39 15.85 -13.44
N GLY A 316 -34.32 16.13 -12.53
CA GLY A 316 -35.73 16.38 -12.83
C GLY A 316 -36.64 15.14 -13.02
N GLY A 317 -36.17 13.91 -12.76
CA GLY A 317 -36.95 12.69 -13.02
C GLY A 317 -37.34 11.85 -11.78
N LYS A 318 -38.53 11.24 -11.80
CA LYS A 318 -38.98 10.17 -10.86
C LYS A 318 -38.41 8.77 -11.21
N LYS A 319 -37.59 8.65 -12.26
CA LYS A 319 -37.05 7.37 -12.76
C LYS A 319 -35.60 7.17 -12.33
N SER A 320 -35.34 5.98 -11.81
CA SER A 320 -34.03 5.54 -11.33
C SER A 320 -33.36 4.65 -12.39
N VAL A 321 -32.20 5.04 -12.88
CA VAL A 321 -31.44 4.35 -13.95
C VAL A 321 -30.20 3.71 -13.33
N SER A 322 -29.80 2.51 -13.77
CA SER A 322 -28.60 1.86 -13.25
C SER A 322 -27.35 2.74 -13.44
N LYS A 323 -26.54 2.92 -12.40
CA LYS A 323 -25.29 3.67 -12.45
C LYS A 323 -24.23 2.86 -13.19
N TYR A 324 -23.65 3.48 -14.21
CA TYR A 324 -22.46 2.98 -14.87
C TYR A 324 -21.23 3.44 -14.12
N THR A 325 -20.29 2.53 -13.90
CA THR A 325 -18.92 2.91 -13.55
C THR A 325 -18.22 3.33 -14.83
N ASP A 326 -17.62 4.52 -14.82
CA ASP A 326 -16.87 4.99 -15.97
C ASP A 326 -15.66 4.11 -16.28
N LYS A 327 -15.20 4.19 -17.53
CA LYS A 327 -14.05 3.39 -17.98
C LYS A 327 -12.75 3.82 -17.30
N ARG A 328 -12.73 5.02 -16.74
CA ARG A 328 -11.59 5.68 -16.12
C ARG A 328 -12.06 6.37 -14.84
N SER A 329 -11.33 6.14 -13.75
CA SER A 329 -11.56 6.83 -12.48
C SER A 329 -10.25 7.25 -11.83
N TYR A 330 -10.23 8.39 -11.15
CA TYR A 330 -9.05 8.87 -10.41
C TYR A 330 -9.47 9.72 -9.21
N SER A 331 -8.76 9.58 -8.08
CA SER A 331 -8.73 10.61 -7.04
C SER A 331 -7.29 10.97 -6.67
N LEU A 332 -7.02 12.28 -6.58
CA LEU A 332 -5.80 12.78 -5.96
C LEU A 332 -6.10 13.07 -4.51
N TYR A 333 -5.15 12.80 -3.63
CA TYR A 333 -5.21 13.31 -2.28
C TYR A 333 -3.84 13.75 -1.76
N MET A 334 -3.89 14.63 -0.78
CA MET A 334 -2.76 15.06 0.02
C MET A 334 -3.19 15.05 1.48
N LEU A 335 -2.34 14.52 2.36
CA LEU A 335 -2.61 14.37 3.79
C LEU A 335 -1.37 14.84 4.56
N PRO A 336 -1.20 16.16 4.75
CA PRO A 336 -0.31 16.68 5.77
C PRO A 336 -0.85 16.32 7.16
N ASN A 337 0.04 15.85 8.03
CA ASN A 337 -0.33 15.47 9.39
C ASN A 337 0.85 15.54 10.35
N VAL A 338 0.53 15.58 11.64
CA VAL A 338 1.49 15.55 12.74
C VAL A 338 1.19 14.34 13.61
N GLN A 339 2.22 13.60 14.01
CA GLN A 339 2.09 12.44 14.87
C GLN A 339 3.06 12.51 16.04
N LEU A 340 2.54 12.38 17.25
CA LEU A 340 3.31 12.17 18.46
C LEU A 340 3.45 10.68 18.73
N ASN A 341 4.68 10.22 18.91
CA ASN A 341 5.03 8.84 19.23
C ASN A 341 5.67 8.80 20.62
N TYR A 342 5.23 7.85 21.44
CA TYR A 342 5.80 7.59 22.75
C TYR A 342 6.18 6.12 22.91
N LYS A 343 7.47 5.86 23.10
CA LYS A 343 8.02 4.53 23.40
C LYS A 343 7.86 4.25 24.90
N ALA A 344 6.70 3.69 25.28
CA ALA A 344 6.40 3.39 26.68
C ALA A 344 7.34 2.33 27.27
N THR A 345 7.69 1.32 26.48
CA THR A 345 8.71 0.30 26.80
C THR A 345 9.47 -0.09 25.53
N ASP A 346 10.44 -1.00 25.62
CA ASP A 346 11.12 -1.54 24.43
C ASP A 346 10.18 -2.25 23.45
N PHE A 347 9.05 -2.73 23.94
CA PHE A 347 8.07 -3.51 23.19
C PHE A 347 6.82 -2.72 22.84
N VAL A 348 6.48 -1.67 23.60
CA VAL A 348 5.22 -0.93 23.46
C VAL A 348 5.47 0.49 22.96
N LYS A 349 4.86 0.82 21.81
CA LYS A 349 4.81 2.16 21.23
C LYS A 349 3.38 2.66 21.19
N LEU A 350 3.12 3.80 21.78
CA LEU A 350 1.87 4.54 21.68
C LEU A 350 2.04 5.64 20.65
N TYR A 351 0.98 5.93 19.89
CA TYR A 351 1.00 7.04 18.95
C TYR A 351 -0.37 7.70 18.84
N VAL A 352 -0.36 9.02 18.65
CA VAL A 352 -1.53 9.82 18.38
C VAL A 352 -1.17 10.82 17.29
N GLY A 353 -2.06 11.03 16.33
CA GLY A 353 -1.83 11.95 15.25
C GLY A 353 -3.12 12.58 14.75
N ALA A 354 -2.96 13.72 14.09
CA ALA A 354 -4.04 14.45 13.46
C ALA A 354 -3.54 15.11 12.18
N GLY A 355 -4.45 15.28 11.24
CA GLY A 355 -4.18 15.95 9.98
C GLY A 355 -5.48 16.27 9.26
N ALA A 356 -5.35 16.65 7.99
CA ALA A 356 -6.50 16.87 7.14
C ALA A 356 -6.22 16.34 5.75
N GLU A 357 -7.14 15.56 5.21
CA GLU A 357 -7.07 15.04 3.85
C GLU A 357 -7.65 16.09 2.90
N TYR A 358 -6.83 16.57 1.98
CA TYR A 358 -7.25 17.37 0.85
C TYR A 358 -7.45 16.46 -0.35
N ARG A 359 -8.70 16.29 -0.80
CA ARG A 359 -9.06 15.39 -1.90
C ARG A 359 -10.15 15.99 -2.76
N ASN A 360 -10.17 15.61 -4.03
CA ASN A 360 -11.33 15.80 -4.90
C ASN A 360 -12.38 14.71 -4.61
N TRP A 361 -13.44 15.04 -3.88
CA TRP A 361 -14.42 14.06 -3.38
C TRP A 361 -15.64 13.83 -4.28
N ALA A 362 -15.92 14.75 -5.20
CA ALA A 362 -17.21 14.79 -5.88
C ALA A 362 -17.22 14.04 -7.22
N VAL A 363 -16.06 13.98 -7.88
CA VAL A 363 -15.97 13.54 -9.28
C VAL A 363 -14.75 12.66 -9.50
N ASP A 364 -15.00 11.35 -9.64
CA ASP A 364 -13.99 10.36 -10.04
C ASP A 364 -13.70 10.42 -11.56
N THR A 365 -14.41 11.24 -12.34
CA THR A 365 -14.32 11.25 -13.81
C THR A 365 -13.31 12.26 -14.37
N GLU A 366 -12.55 11.82 -15.39
CA GLU A 366 -11.37 12.48 -15.98
C GLU A 366 -11.61 13.94 -16.47
N SER A 367 -12.86 14.34 -16.72
CA SER A 367 -13.21 15.62 -17.33
C SER A 367 -13.59 16.75 -16.35
N ASN A 368 -13.69 16.49 -15.05
CA ASN A 368 -14.08 17.51 -14.08
C ASN A 368 -13.40 17.30 -12.71
N ALA A 369 -12.10 17.62 -12.61
CA ALA A 369 -11.46 17.78 -11.30
C ALA A 369 -11.99 19.06 -10.62
N LYS A 370 -13.17 18.98 -10.03
CA LYS A 370 -13.87 20.06 -9.34
C LYS A 370 -14.24 19.58 -7.94
N ASN A 371 -14.16 20.48 -6.96
CA ASN A 371 -14.55 20.25 -5.56
C ASN A 371 -13.49 19.51 -4.73
N TRP A 372 -12.30 20.10 -4.72
CA TRP A 372 -11.30 19.81 -3.71
C TRP A 372 -11.75 20.35 -2.36
N ARG A 373 -11.68 19.50 -1.33
CA ARG A 373 -12.15 19.83 0.01
C ARG A 373 -11.24 19.25 1.08
N TRP A 374 -11.22 19.89 2.23
CA TRP A 374 -10.51 19.41 3.41
C TRP A 374 -11.41 18.56 4.29
N GLN A 375 -10.95 17.35 4.62
CA GLN A 375 -11.55 16.50 5.63
C GLN A 375 -10.59 16.34 6.82
N PRO A 376 -10.95 16.79 8.01
CA PRO A 376 -10.14 16.55 9.20
C PRO A 376 -10.13 15.05 9.53
N THR A 377 -8.96 14.56 9.97
CA THR A 377 -8.80 13.19 10.44
C THR A 377 -7.88 13.14 11.65
N ALA A 378 -8.17 12.22 12.56
CA ALA A 378 -7.34 11.96 13.72
C ALA A 378 -7.23 10.47 13.95
N TRP A 379 -6.18 10.04 14.64
CA TRP A 379 -6.01 8.66 15.03
C TRP A 379 -5.22 8.53 16.32
N ALA A 380 -5.48 7.44 17.01
CA ALA A 380 -4.68 6.99 18.13
C ALA A 380 -4.48 5.49 18.02
N GLY A 381 -3.36 5.00 18.53
CA GLY A 381 -3.08 3.58 18.49
C GLY A 381 -1.91 3.17 19.36
N MET A 382 -1.74 1.85 19.40
CA MET A 382 -0.67 1.18 20.12
C MET A 382 -0.12 0.07 19.24
N LYS A 383 1.20 -0.04 19.22
CA LYS A 383 1.92 -1.16 18.63
C LYS A 383 2.72 -1.87 19.71
N VAL A 384 2.47 -3.16 19.87
CA VAL A 384 3.24 -4.07 20.72
C VAL A 384 4.07 -4.97 19.83
N SER A 385 5.38 -5.00 20.03
CA SER A 385 6.33 -5.90 19.35
C SER A 385 6.79 -6.99 20.33
N PHE A 386 7.09 -8.18 19.82
CA PHE A 386 7.63 -9.29 20.62
C PHE A 386 8.66 -10.09 19.82
#